data_AF-A0A9X7W0N3-F1
#
_entry.id   AF-A0A9X7W0N3-F1
#
_cell.length_a   1.000
_cell.length_b   1.000
_cell.length_c   1.000
_cell.angle_alpha   90.00
_cell.angle_beta   90.00
_cell.angle_gamma   90.00
#
_symmetry.space_group_name_H-M   'P 1'
#
loop_
_entity.id
_entity.type
_entity.pdbx_description
1 polymer ?
#
loop_
_entity_poly.entity_id
_entity_poly.type
_entity_poly.pdbx_seq_one_letter_code
_entity_poly.pdbx_strand_id
1 'polypeptide(L)'
;MSDDHGKREIPDSVGARIRYLRKQLNLTLKDLERLTGVSPSYINRIEKGERKAPSVPIIYKLAPVLQVSPQELMEMTEEEEREKDVIELVLTHYYTLCNRTQATQPMKDSLAELLQTIISSDLDGESKVRDSIVIIEKVREFLRLIRQ
;
A
#
# COMPACT_ATOMS: atom_id res chain seq x y z
N MET A 1 19.72 9.75 -29.24
CA MET A 1 18.39 9.23 -29.63
C MET A 1 18.36 7.75 -29.32
N SER A 2 17.91 7.41 -28.12
CA SER A 2 17.52 6.05 -27.75
C SER A 2 16.49 6.24 -26.65
N ASP A 3 15.24 5.97 -27.01
CA ASP A 3 14.05 6.18 -26.20
C ASP A 3 14.08 5.26 -24.98
N ASP A 4 14.46 5.80 -23.82
CA ASP A 4 14.25 5.18 -22.52
C ASP A 4 12.84 5.55 -22.03
N HIS A 5 11.83 4.92 -22.61
CA HIS A 5 10.52 4.86 -22.00
C HIS A 5 10.47 3.59 -21.16
N GLY A 6 11.05 3.68 -19.96
CA GLY A 6 10.81 2.75 -18.87
C GLY A 6 9.32 2.45 -18.78
N LYS A 7 8.95 1.22 -19.14
CA LYS A 7 7.58 0.70 -19.05
C LYS A 7 7.20 0.65 -17.57
N ARG A 8 6.75 1.79 -17.03
CA ARG A 8 5.98 1.82 -15.80
C ARG A 8 4.62 1.25 -16.16
N GLU A 9 4.44 -0.04 -15.87
CA GLU A 9 3.15 -0.70 -16.05
C GLU A 9 2.15 -0.04 -15.11
N ILE A 10 1.18 0.66 -15.68
CA ILE A 10 0.08 1.23 -14.92
C ILE A 10 -0.74 0.05 -14.38
N PRO A 11 -0.97 -0.06 -13.06
CA PRO A 11 -1.71 -1.16 -12.49
C PRO A 11 -3.09 -1.34 -13.14
N ASP A 12 -3.50 -2.59 -13.37
CA ASP A 12 -4.83 -2.93 -13.92
C ASP A 12 -6.00 -2.37 -13.06
N SER A 13 -5.71 -1.95 -11.82
CA SER A 13 -6.64 -1.35 -10.84
C SER A 13 -7.02 0.12 -11.11
N VAL A 14 -6.25 0.87 -11.91
CA VAL A 14 -6.49 2.31 -12.13
C VAL A 14 -7.88 2.59 -12.70
N GLY A 15 -8.36 1.77 -13.62
CA GLY A 15 -9.70 1.90 -14.20
C GLY A 15 -10.82 1.75 -13.16
N ALA A 16 -10.69 0.77 -12.27
CA ALA A 16 -11.64 0.54 -11.19
C ALA A 16 -11.66 1.72 -10.20
N ARG A 17 -10.49 2.31 -9.92
CA ARG A 17 -10.36 3.46 -9.03
C ARG A 17 -10.95 4.73 -9.61
N ILE A 18 -10.73 5.01 -10.91
CA ILE A 18 -11.39 6.10 -11.63
C ILE A 18 -12.91 5.99 -11.48
N ARG A 19 -13.46 4.78 -11.71
CA ARG A 19 -14.90 4.53 -11.57
C ARG A 19 -15.41 4.76 -10.15
N TYR A 20 -14.65 4.30 -9.15
CA TYR A 20 -14.99 4.46 -7.75
C TYR A 20 -15.05 5.95 -7.36
N LEU A 21 -13.97 6.70 -7.60
CA LEU A 21 -13.87 8.13 -7.26
C LEU A 21 -14.94 8.95 -7.99
N ARG A 22 -15.15 8.70 -9.28
CA ARG A 22 -16.18 9.38 -10.07
C ARG A 22 -17.57 9.20 -9.44
N LYS A 23 -17.91 7.98 -9.02
CA LYS A 23 -19.19 7.69 -8.36
C LYS A 23 -19.30 8.33 -6.98
N GLN A 24 -18.23 8.34 -6.19
CA GLN A 24 -18.22 9.03 -4.88
C GLN A 24 -18.50 10.53 -5.03
N LEU A 25 -17.98 11.14 -6.10
CA LEU A 25 -18.21 12.55 -6.42
C LEU A 25 -19.54 12.82 -7.17
N ASN A 26 -20.39 11.80 -7.35
CA ASN A 26 -21.64 11.88 -8.13
C ASN A 26 -21.47 12.42 -9.57
N LEU A 27 -20.30 12.20 -10.19
CA LEU A 27 -20.01 12.66 -11.54
C LEU A 27 -20.48 11.66 -12.60
N THR A 28 -21.10 12.16 -13.67
CA THR A 28 -21.37 11.37 -14.87
C THR A 28 -20.13 11.31 -15.77
N LEU A 29 -20.12 10.40 -16.76
CA LEU A 29 -19.07 10.38 -17.78
C LEU A 29 -19.03 11.67 -18.60
N LYS A 30 -20.19 12.31 -18.81
CA LYS A 30 -20.29 13.63 -19.47
C LYS A 30 -19.72 14.75 -18.62
N ASP A 31 -19.85 14.66 -17.30
CA ASP A 31 -19.23 15.64 -16.40
C ASP A 31 -17.71 15.55 -16.45
N LEU A 32 -17.13 14.34 -16.45
CA LEU A 32 -15.70 14.17 -16.64
C LEU A 32 -15.22 14.69 -18.00
N GLU A 33 -15.97 14.45 -19.08
CA GLU A 33 -15.65 15.03 -20.39
C GLU A 33 -15.58 16.56 -20.33
N ARG A 34 -16.60 17.20 -19.77
CA ARG A 34 -16.64 18.67 -19.63
C ARG A 34 -15.46 19.21 -18.82
N LEU A 35 -15.05 18.48 -17.78
CA LEU A 35 -14.00 18.93 -16.85
C LEU A 35 -12.58 18.59 -17.31
N THR A 36 -12.40 17.56 -18.14
CA THR A 36 -11.08 17.02 -18.50
C THR A 36 -10.78 17.05 -20.00
N GLY A 37 -11.80 17.22 -20.84
CA GLY A 37 -11.71 17.11 -22.30
C GLY A 37 -11.47 15.67 -22.78
N VAL A 38 -11.63 14.67 -21.92
CA VAL A 38 -11.47 13.25 -22.26
C VAL A 38 -12.83 12.66 -22.61
N SER A 39 -12.93 11.97 -23.76
CA SER A 39 -14.23 11.51 -24.25
C SER A 39 -14.88 10.47 -23.33
N PRO A 40 -16.23 10.47 -23.19
CA PRO A 40 -16.96 9.52 -22.35
C PRO A 40 -16.72 8.07 -22.76
N SER A 41 -16.56 7.83 -24.07
CA SER A 41 -16.25 6.50 -24.61
C SER A 41 -14.88 6.01 -24.14
N TYR A 42 -13.86 6.89 -24.15
CA TYR A 42 -12.53 6.53 -23.69
C TYR A 42 -12.51 6.27 -22.18
N ILE A 43 -13.15 7.13 -21.38
CA ILE A 43 -13.28 6.94 -19.92
C ILE A 43 -14.01 5.63 -19.61
N ASN A 44 -15.12 5.33 -20.28
CA ASN A 44 -15.86 4.09 -20.09
C ASN A 44 -15.02 2.85 -20.36
N ARG A 45 -14.18 2.87 -21.41
CA ARG A 45 -13.26 1.77 -21.73
C ARG A 45 -12.17 1.60 -20.67
N ILE A 46 -11.69 2.71 -20.09
CA ILE A 46 -10.77 2.67 -18.93
C ILE A 46 -11.46 2.04 -17.73
N GLU A 47 -12.67 2.52 -17.36
CA GLU A 47 -13.42 2.03 -16.20
C GLU A 47 -13.82 0.55 -16.26
N LYS A 48 -13.90 -0.01 -17.47
CA LYS A 48 -14.18 -1.43 -17.71
C LYS A 48 -12.93 -2.31 -17.82
N GLY A 49 -11.73 -1.72 -17.79
CA GLY A 49 -10.47 -2.45 -17.99
C GLY A 49 -10.19 -2.84 -19.44
N GLU A 50 -11.00 -2.38 -20.40
CA GLU A 50 -10.74 -2.56 -21.84
C GLU A 50 -9.55 -1.71 -22.32
N ARG A 51 -9.20 -0.67 -21.55
CA ARG A 51 -7.98 0.11 -21.67
C ARG A 51 -7.24 0.07 -20.34
N LYS A 52 -6.24 -0.81 -20.27
CA LYS A 52 -5.46 -1.11 -19.07
C LYS A 52 -4.58 0.05 -18.59
N ALA A 53 -4.04 0.84 -19.52
CA ALA A 53 -3.11 1.94 -19.22
C ALA A 53 -3.55 3.23 -19.92
N PRO A 54 -4.23 4.17 -19.23
CA PRO A 54 -4.41 5.53 -19.74
C PRO A 54 -3.04 6.19 -19.92
N SER A 55 -2.85 7.04 -20.93
CA SER A 55 -1.57 7.74 -21.05
C SER A 55 -1.35 8.72 -19.88
N VAL A 56 -0.09 9.01 -19.55
CA VAL A 56 0.26 9.97 -18.49
C VAL A 56 -0.51 11.30 -18.62
N PRO A 57 -0.62 11.93 -19.81
CA PRO A 57 -1.42 13.14 -19.97
C PRO A 57 -2.90 12.99 -19.59
N ILE A 58 -3.49 11.80 -19.78
CA ILE A 58 -4.88 11.54 -19.38
C ILE A 58 -5.00 11.47 -17.86
N ILE A 59 -4.06 10.81 -17.19
CA ILE A 59 -4.06 10.74 -15.73
C ILE A 59 -3.96 12.14 -15.10
N TYR A 60 -3.06 12.99 -15.61
CA TYR A 60 -2.91 14.37 -15.14
C TYR A 60 -4.16 15.23 -15.37
N LYS A 61 -5.00 14.89 -16.35
CA LYS A 61 -6.30 15.54 -16.57
C LYS A 61 -7.38 15.03 -15.62
N LEU A 62 -7.40 13.72 -15.35
CA LEU A 62 -8.43 13.08 -14.52
C LEU A 62 -8.22 13.31 -13.01
N ALA A 63 -6.98 13.19 -12.54
CA ALA A 63 -6.63 13.26 -11.12
C ALA A 63 -7.20 14.48 -10.37
N PRO A 64 -6.99 15.74 -10.83
CA PRO A 64 -7.49 16.91 -10.11
C PRO A 64 -9.02 16.95 -10.03
N VAL A 65 -9.71 16.49 -11.08
CA VAL A 65 -11.18 16.43 -11.12
C VAL A 65 -11.72 15.34 -10.19
N LEU A 66 -10.95 14.27 -10.01
CA LEU A 66 -11.24 13.18 -9.08
C LEU A 66 -10.75 13.44 -7.64
N GLN A 67 -10.25 14.65 -7.37
CA GLN A 67 -9.78 15.10 -6.05
C GLN A 67 -8.67 14.23 -5.44
N VAL A 68 -7.76 13.73 -6.29
CA VAL A 68 -6.57 12.95 -5.90
C VAL A 68 -5.35 13.43 -6.66
N SER A 69 -4.14 13.10 -6.19
CA SER A 69 -2.92 13.33 -6.96
C SER A 69 -2.81 12.33 -8.13
N PRO A 70 -2.09 12.66 -9.23
CA PRO A 70 -1.77 11.71 -10.28
C PRO A 70 -1.14 10.41 -9.75
N GLN A 71 -0.27 10.54 -8.74
CA GLN A 71 0.42 9.44 -8.07
C GLN A 71 -0.58 8.53 -7.34
N GLU A 72 -1.46 9.12 -6.53
CA GLU A 72 -2.54 8.40 -5.84
C GLU A 72 -3.45 7.69 -6.85
N LEU A 73 -3.80 8.35 -7.96
CA LEU A 73 -4.67 7.78 -8.98
C LEU A 73 -4.03 6.59 -9.71
N MET A 74 -2.72 6.64 -9.93
CA MET A 74 -1.97 5.54 -10.54
C MET A 74 -1.66 4.41 -9.56
N GLU A 75 -2.07 4.50 -8.29
CA GLU A 75 -1.56 3.62 -7.23
C GLU A 75 -0.03 3.59 -7.19
N MET A 76 0.60 4.66 -7.70
CA MET A 76 1.96 5.04 -7.37
C MET A 76 1.91 5.69 -6.00
N THR A 77 1.39 4.98 -5.01
CA THR A 77 1.71 5.32 -3.64
C THR A 77 3.21 5.17 -3.56
N GLU A 78 3.89 6.28 -3.34
CA GLU A 78 5.25 6.31 -2.82
C GLU A 78 5.24 5.64 -1.44
N GLU A 79 5.00 4.34 -1.39
CA GLU A 79 5.67 3.50 -0.41
C GLU A 79 7.03 3.13 -1.02
N GLU A 80 7.81 4.19 -1.22
CA GLU A 80 9.24 4.23 -0.99
C GLU A 80 10.10 3.20 -1.73
N GLU A 81 10.74 3.65 -2.81
CA GLU A 81 12.02 3.08 -3.30
C GLU A 81 13.17 3.35 -2.30
N ARG A 82 12.91 3.36 -0.99
CA ARG A 82 13.93 3.18 0.05
C ARG A 82 13.71 1.82 0.67
N GLU A 83 14.80 1.13 0.98
CA GLU A 83 14.73 -0.10 1.76
C GLU A 83 14.04 0.21 3.10
N LYS A 84 12.89 -0.42 3.31
CA LYS A 84 12.19 -0.41 4.60
C LYS A 84 12.76 -1.53 5.44
N ASP A 85 13.08 -1.24 6.69
CA ASP A 85 13.46 -2.30 7.62
C ASP A 85 12.24 -3.18 7.98
N VAL A 86 12.52 -4.36 8.53
CA VAL A 86 11.49 -5.35 8.85
C VAL A 86 10.45 -4.85 9.86
N ILE A 87 10.84 -3.96 10.78
CA ILE A 87 9.93 -3.37 11.77
C ILE A 87 8.97 -2.40 11.06
N GLU A 88 9.49 -1.57 10.15
CA GLU A 88 8.66 -0.68 9.34
C GLU A 88 7.64 -1.48 8.50
N LEU A 89 8.08 -2.57 7.85
CA LEU A 89 7.19 -3.45 7.09
C LEU A 89 6.07 -4.05 7.97
N VAL A 90 6.42 -4.54 9.16
CA VAL A 90 5.48 -5.09 10.16
C VAL A 90 4.45 -4.06 10.62
N LEU A 91 4.83 -2.80 10.77
CA LEU A 91 3.89 -1.78 11.24
C LEU A 91 2.97 -1.29 10.11
N THR A 92 3.53 -1.06 8.92
CA THR A 92 2.85 -0.34 7.83
C THR A 92 1.99 -1.23 6.94
N HIS A 93 2.35 -2.50 6.73
CA HIS A 93 1.68 -3.34 5.74
C HIS A 93 0.54 -4.19 6.33
N TYR A 94 -0.42 -4.57 5.48
CA TYR A 94 -1.42 -5.58 5.83
C TYR A 94 -0.86 -6.98 5.63
N TYR A 95 -0.99 -7.84 6.64
CA TYR A 95 -0.64 -9.25 6.57
C TYR A 95 -1.50 -10.06 7.54
N THR A 96 -1.40 -11.38 7.43
CA THR A 96 -2.08 -12.32 8.32
C THR A 96 -1.09 -13.06 9.20
N LEU A 97 -1.50 -13.34 10.44
CA LEU A 97 -0.85 -14.26 11.35
C LEU A 97 -1.65 -15.57 11.39
N CYS A 98 -1.16 -16.57 12.13
CA CYS A 98 -1.73 -17.91 12.33
C CYS A 98 -3.19 -18.12 11.83
N ASN A 99 -3.41 -19.12 10.96
CA ASN A 99 -4.73 -19.47 10.40
C ASN A 99 -5.42 -18.34 9.59
N ARG A 100 -4.65 -17.45 8.97
CA ARG A 100 -5.15 -16.32 8.16
C ARG A 100 -5.86 -15.22 8.96
N THR A 101 -5.68 -15.16 10.28
CA THR A 101 -6.18 -14.05 11.09
C THR A 101 -5.47 -12.76 10.70
N GLN A 102 -6.22 -11.71 10.35
CA GLN A 102 -5.66 -10.42 9.98
C GLN A 102 -4.93 -9.79 11.18
N ALA A 103 -3.70 -9.34 10.97
CA ALA A 103 -2.91 -8.69 12.01
C ALA A 103 -3.55 -7.37 12.43
N THR A 104 -3.97 -7.27 13.69
CA THR A 104 -4.48 -6.05 14.30
C THR A 104 -3.33 -5.15 14.75
N GLN A 105 -3.58 -3.86 14.98
CA GLN A 105 -2.53 -2.93 15.43
C GLN A 105 -1.80 -3.41 16.70
N PRO A 106 -2.49 -3.89 17.76
CA PRO A 106 -1.80 -4.45 18.93
C PRO A 106 -0.90 -5.65 18.62
N MET A 107 -1.30 -6.51 17.66
CA MET A 107 -0.47 -7.63 17.22
C MET A 107 0.78 -7.15 16.48
N LYS A 108 0.63 -6.10 15.64
CA LYS A 108 1.74 -5.46 14.93
C LYS A 108 2.73 -4.82 15.90
N ASP A 109 2.23 -4.04 16.85
CA ASP A 109 3.04 -3.36 17.86
C ASP A 109 3.84 -4.37 18.70
N SER A 110 3.19 -5.44 19.14
CA SER A 110 3.84 -6.50 19.92
C SER A 110 4.88 -7.29 19.12
N LEU A 111 4.63 -7.53 17.82
CA LEU A 111 5.60 -8.18 16.94
C LEU A 111 6.81 -7.28 16.68
N ALA A 112 6.58 -5.99 16.45
CA ALA A 112 7.62 -4.98 16.27
C ALA A 112 8.52 -4.89 17.51
N GLU A 113 7.93 -4.87 18.72
CA GLU A 113 8.67 -4.84 19.98
C GLU A 113 9.52 -6.11 20.18
N LEU A 114 8.98 -7.28 19.84
CA LEU A 114 9.73 -8.54 19.87
C LEU A 114 10.92 -8.52 18.91
N LEU A 115 10.72 -8.08 17.66
CA LEU A 115 11.79 -7.96 16.67
C LEU A 115 12.87 -6.98 17.13
N GLN A 116 12.47 -5.82 17.64
CA GLN A 116 13.40 -4.83 18.19
C GLN A 116 14.22 -5.40 19.35
N THR A 117 13.58 -6.16 20.25
CA THR A 117 14.24 -6.82 21.38
C THR A 117 15.30 -7.78 20.87
N ILE A 118 14.96 -8.67 19.92
CA ILE A 118 15.89 -9.65 19.34
C ILE A 118 17.08 -8.95 18.68
N ILE A 119 16.84 -7.90 17.88
CA ILE A 119 17.90 -7.16 17.18
C ILE A 119 18.87 -6.47 18.16
N SER A 120 18.37 -6.00 19.30
CA SER A 120 19.18 -5.30 20.31
C SER A 120 19.83 -6.21 21.35
N SER A 121 19.52 -7.51 21.34
CA SER A 121 19.93 -8.45 22.39
C SER A 121 21.35 -8.99 22.14
N ASP A 122 22.11 -9.16 23.23
CA ASP A 122 23.41 -9.83 23.23
C ASP A 122 23.26 -11.29 23.68
N LEU A 123 23.03 -12.18 22.71
CA LEU A 123 22.81 -13.62 22.99
C LEU A 123 24.08 -14.47 23.03
N ASP A 124 25.22 -13.88 22.70
CA ASP A 124 26.51 -14.56 22.67
C ASP A 124 27.50 -14.02 23.71
N GLY A 125 27.22 -12.84 24.30
CA GLY A 125 28.04 -12.23 25.33
C GLY A 125 27.49 -12.37 26.75
N GLU A 126 27.95 -11.47 27.63
CA GLU A 126 27.74 -11.55 29.08
C GLU A 126 26.27 -11.36 29.47
N SER A 127 25.49 -10.65 28.64
CA SER A 127 24.07 -10.37 28.92
C SER A 127 23.11 -11.47 28.47
N LYS A 128 23.61 -12.56 27.85
CA LYS A 128 22.80 -13.64 27.26
C LYS A 128 21.63 -14.10 28.13
N VAL A 129 21.89 -14.39 29.41
CA VAL A 129 20.86 -14.91 30.33
C VAL A 129 19.75 -13.88 30.53
N ARG A 130 20.13 -12.63 30.78
CA ARG A 130 19.20 -11.52 30.98
C ARG A 130 18.37 -11.29 29.72
N ASP A 131 19.02 -11.19 28.57
CA ASP A 131 18.36 -10.86 27.31
C ASP A 131 17.46 -12.01 26.84
N SER A 132 17.85 -13.26 27.11
CA SER A 132 16.98 -14.43 26.88
C SER A 132 15.68 -14.35 27.70
N ILE A 133 15.74 -13.89 28.95
CA ILE A 133 14.54 -13.71 29.79
C ILE A 133 13.62 -12.64 29.18
N VAL A 134 14.18 -11.51 28.77
CA VAL A 134 13.41 -10.41 28.16
C VAL A 134 12.74 -10.87 26.85
N ILE A 135 13.45 -11.60 26.00
CA ILE A 135 12.88 -12.16 24.76
C ILE A 135 11.73 -13.12 25.11
N ILE A 136 11.90 -14.01 26.09
CA ILE A 136 10.85 -14.95 26.51
C ILE A 136 9.60 -14.20 26.98
N GLU A 137 9.75 -13.10 27.72
CA GLU A 137 8.62 -12.26 28.15
C GLU A 137 7.89 -11.66 26.94
N LYS A 138 8.61 -11.08 25.98
CA LYS A 138 8.03 -10.50 24.76
C LYS A 138 7.35 -11.53 23.86
N VAL A 139 7.94 -12.72 23.74
CA VAL A 139 7.30 -13.86 23.05
C VAL A 139 5.97 -14.22 23.73
N ARG A 140 5.92 -14.27 25.06
CA ARG A 140 4.67 -14.60 25.77
C ARG A 140 3.59 -13.53 25.54
N GLU A 141 3.96 -12.25 25.55
CA GLU A 141 3.05 -11.15 25.26
C GLU A 141 2.46 -11.28 23.85
N PHE A 142 3.31 -11.47 22.83
CA PHE A 142 2.86 -11.64 21.45
C PHE A 142 1.95 -12.87 21.28
N LEU A 143 2.33 -14.01 21.88
CA LEU A 143 1.55 -15.23 21.81
C LEU A 143 0.16 -15.10 22.46
N ARG A 144 0.01 -14.26 23.50
CA ARG A 144 -1.31 -14.00 24.11
C ARG A 144 -2.25 -13.25 23.17
N LEU A 145 -1.72 -12.42 22.28
CA LEU A 145 -2.52 -11.65 21.33
C LEU A 145 -2.99 -12.51 20.15
N ILE A 146 -2.15 -13.41 19.64
CA ILE A 146 -2.47 -14.21 18.44
C ILE A 146 -3.26 -15.50 18.72
N ARG A 147 -3.39 -15.89 19.99
CA ARG A 147 -4.12 -17.10 20.42
C ARG A 147 -5.56 -16.83 20.88
N GLN A 148 -6.01 -15.58 20.84
CA GLN A 148 -7.40 -15.18 21.07
C GLN A 148 -8.20 -15.34 19.78
#